data_AF-A0AAV0WAU4-F1
#
_entry.id   AF-A0AAV0WAU4-F1
#
_cell.length_a   1.000
_cell.length_b   1.000
_cell.length_c   1.000
_cell.angle_alpha   90.00
_cell.angle_beta   90.00
_cell.angle_gamma   90.00
#
_symmetry.space_group_name_H-M   'P 1'
#
loop_
_entity.id
_entity.type
_entity.pdbx_description
1 polymer ?
#
loop_
_entity_poly.entity_id
_entity_poly.type
_entity_poly.pdbx_seq_one_letter_code
_entity_poly.pdbx_strand_id
1 'polypeptide(L)'
;MGMNRFYLLLRAIRFDDITTRAMRQSVDNLTPIRSFFEDFVRRCQDYYELNNYVTIDEMLESFRGRCRFRQYIPNKPAKYGLKIIALVDSNTYYSYNLEIYAGKQPNGPYHVNNSACSVVERLIRPISGSGRNITCDNWFSSIPLAEDLLNNHNLTMVGTLRKNKREIPPIFVQKLKERPNESSIFGFKKNMTLVSYKPKANKIVLVISTMHNDDSIDTDCARSKPEMIKFYNSTKGGVDTVDQMKGKYSVSRNSRRWPLTIFFSVLNIAGINSQIIYASNTNAKIVRREYLKCLSKALIYKYMLERVQIKNIPMNIKVRIREMTNAIEEPVQKTSNAPGRCAFCNWKKNRKTSNLCNECQSYICKEHTAPSICQNCSQRTMEDDFFLE
;
A
#
# COMPACT_ATOMS: atom_id res chain seq x y z
N MET A 1 8.80 -8.40 19.93
CA MET A 1 9.07 -7.21 20.78
C MET A 1 7.97 -7.08 21.84
N GLY A 2 8.22 -6.44 22.99
CA GLY A 2 7.16 -6.13 23.97
C GLY A 2 6.25 -4.98 23.53
N MET A 3 4.98 -5.00 23.93
CA MET A 3 3.95 -4.03 23.51
C MET A 3 4.33 -2.57 23.83
N ASN A 4 4.84 -2.30 25.03
CA ASN A 4 5.28 -0.94 25.42
C ASN A 4 6.42 -0.43 24.54
N ARG A 5 7.38 -1.29 24.19
CA ARG A 5 8.48 -0.93 23.28
C ARG A 5 7.95 -0.64 21.88
N PHE A 6 6.98 -1.42 21.38
CA PHE A 6 6.35 -1.15 20.09
C PHE A 6 5.72 0.25 20.06
N TYR A 7 4.90 0.62 21.07
CA TYR A 7 4.28 1.94 21.12
C TYR A 7 5.29 3.07 21.33
N LEU A 8 6.34 2.84 22.12
CA LEU A 8 7.42 3.81 22.30
C LEU A 8 8.11 4.10 20.97
N LEU A 9 8.55 3.07 20.24
CA LEU A 9 9.20 3.23 18.94
C LEU A 9 8.25 3.87 17.93
N LEU A 10 6.99 3.44 17.90
CA LEU A 10 5.99 4.03 17.01
C LEU A 10 5.80 5.52 17.29
N ARG A 11 5.83 5.97 18.55
CA ARG A 11 5.78 7.40 18.93
C ARG A 11 7.08 8.15 18.61
N ALA A 12 8.22 7.46 18.70
CA ALA A 12 9.55 8.06 18.55
C ALA A 12 10.03 8.17 17.10
N ILE A 13 9.55 7.33 16.17
CA ILE A 13 10.03 7.33 14.77
C ILE A 13 9.89 8.72 14.11
N ARG A 14 10.96 9.15 13.44
CA ARG A 14 11.11 10.40 12.67
C ARG A 14 11.84 10.08 11.36
N PHE A 15 11.69 10.92 10.35
CA PHE A 15 12.26 10.72 9.01
C PHE A 15 13.15 11.89 8.58
N ASP A 16 13.50 12.77 9.52
CA ASP A 16 14.28 13.97 9.26
C ASP A 16 15.00 14.46 10.52
N ASP A 17 16.01 15.31 10.32
CA ASP A 17 16.73 15.96 11.40
C ASP A 17 15.96 17.19 11.93
N ILE A 18 15.72 17.20 13.24
CA ILE A 18 15.03 18.28 13.95
C ILE A 18 15.83 19.58 13.98
N THR A 19 17.17 19.51 14.01
CA THR A 19 18.03 20.68 14.17
C THR A 19 17.94 21.62 12.95
N THR A 20 17.79 21.06 11.75
CA THR A 20 17.66 21.80 10.49
C THR A 20 16.21 22.00 10.02
N ARG A 21 15.24 21.43 10.74
CA ARG A 21 13.83 21.37 10.29
C ARG A 21 13.20 22.74 10.12
N ALA A 22 13.46 23.68 11.04
CA ALA A 22 12.85 25.01 11.01
C ALA A 22 13.20 25.77 9.71
N MET A 23 14.48 25.72 9.31
CA MET A 23 14.95 26.31 8.07
C MET A 23 14.31 25.65 6.85
N ARG A 24 14.28 24.32 6.78
CA ARG A 24 13.68 23.58 5.65
C ARG A 24 12.16 23.80 5.52
N GLN A 25 11.45 23.90 6.65
CA GLN A 25 10.01 24.19 6.67
C GLN A 25 9.63 25.55 6.09
N SER A 26 10.58 26.51 6.05
CA SER A 26 10.34 27.81 5.44
C SER A 26 10.14 27.75 3.93
N VAL A 27 10.61 26.68 3.28
CA VAL A 27 10.53 26.47 1.82
C VAL A 27 9.76 25.20 1.43
N ASP A 28 9.48 24.28 2.37
CA ASP A 28 8.84 22.99 2.08
C ASP A 28 7.88 22.48 3.17
N ASN A 29 6.61 22.33 2.80
CA ASN A 29 5.56 21.72 3.62
C ASN A 29 5.78 20.22 3.90
N LEU A 30 6.54 19.49 3.07
CA LEU A 30 6.82 18.05 3.27
C LEU A 30 8.13 17.77 4.03
N THR A 31 8.80 18.81 4.53
CA THR A 31 10.07 18.72 5.26
C THR A 31 10.22 17.48 6.17
N PRO A 32 9.22 17.10 6.99
CA PRO A 32 9.35 15.96 7.92
C PRO A 32 9.50 14.58 7.28
N ILE A 33 9.27 14.43 5.97
CA ILE A 33 9.37 13.12 5.27
C ILE A 33 9.93 13.22 3.85
N ARG A 34 10.24 14.43 3.37
CA ARG A 34 10.74 14.76 2.03
C ARG A 34 11.78 13.76 1.51
N SER A 35 12.93 13.70 2.19
CA SER A 35 14.07 12.88 1.76
C SER A 35 13.73 11.39 1.73
N PHE A 36 13.10 10.88 2.81
CA PHE A 36 12.68 9.49 2.87
C PHE A 36 11.72 9.11 1.74
N PHE A 37 10.75 9.97 1.42
CA PHE A 37 9.78 9.70 0.36
C PHE A 37 10.42 9.75 -1.03
N GLU A 38 11.27 10.74 -1.30
CA GLU A 38 11.96 10.85 -2.59
C GLU A 38 12.95 9.71 -2.81
N ASP A 39 13.67 9.28 -1.77
CA ASP A 39 14.51 8.10 -1.83
C ASP A 39 13.69 6.83 -2.14
N PHE A 40 12.52 6.66 -1.50
CA PHE A 40 11.64 5.54 -1.80
C PHE A 40 11.17 5.55 -3.26
N VAL A 41 10.71 6.70 -3.76
CA VAL A 41 10.25 6.84 -5.15
C VAL A 41 11.38 6.55 -6.13
N ARG A 42 12.59 7.05 -5.87
CA ARG A 42 13.78 6.74 -6.67
C ARG A 42 14.05 5.24 -6.70
N ARG A 43 13.95 4.52 -5.57
CA ARG A 43 14.09 3.06 -5.57
C ARG A 43 13.01 2.35 -6.39
N CYS A 44 11.77 2.87 -6.42
CA CYS A 44 10.74 2.31 -7.30
C CYS A 44 11.12 2.43 -8.78
N GLN A 45 11.83 3.49 -9.15
CA GLN A 45 12.30 3.71 -10.52
C GLN A 45 13.54 2.86 -10.85
N ASP A 46 14.48 2.73 -9.91
CA ASP A 46 15.75 2.02 -10.11
C ASP A 46 15.59 0.49 -10.31
N TYR A 47 14.53 -0.11 -9.76
CA TYR A 47 14.40 -1.58 -9.65
C TYR A 47 13.30 -2.19 -10.54
N TYR A 48 12.69 -1.43 -11.44
CA TYR A 48 11.62 -1.94 -12.29
C TYR A 48 11.59 -1.23 -13.64
N GLU A 49 11.44 -2.02 -14.71
CA GLU A 49 11.16 -1.50 -16.04
C GLU A 49 9.67 -1.62 -16.34
N LEU A 50 9.06 -0.50 -16.71
CA LEU A 50 7.63 -0.41 -17.00
C LEU A 50 7.25 -1.13 -18.30
N ASN A 51 6.03 -1.66 -18.35
CA ASN A 51 5.40 -2.13 -19.59
C ASN A 51 4.96 -0.94 -20.46
N ASN A 52 4.33 -1.25 -21.59
CA ASN A 52 3.88 -0.28 -22.59
C ASN A 52 2.79 0.68 -22.09
N TYR A 53 2.03 0.26 -21.07
CA TYR A 53 0.83 0.96 -20.60
C TYR A 53 0.97 1.35 -19.14
N VAL A 54 0.82 2.64 -18.88
CA VAL A 54 0.81 3.20 -17.53
C VAL A 54 -0.45 4.00 -17.30
N THR A 55 -0.83 4.17 -16.05
CA THR A 55 -1.96 5.01 -15.66
C THR A 55 -1.55 6.01 -14.59
N ILE A 56 -2.10 7.22 -14.69
CA ILE A 56 -1.94 8.28 -13.70
C ILE A 56 -3.30 8.58 -13.08
N ASP A 57 -3.35 8.46 -11.76
CA ASP A 57 -4.52 8.82 -10.96
C ASP A 57 -4.11 9.11 -9.50
N GLU A 58 -5.08 9.45 -8.65
CA GLU A 58 -4.88 9.73 -7.24
C GLU A 58 -5.23 8.58 -6.29
N MET A 59 -4.40 8.50 -5.25
CA MET A 59 -4.63 7.77 -4.02
C MET A 59 -4.96 8.75 -2.91
N LEU A 60 -5.81 8.35 -1.96
CA LEU A 60 -6.14 9.17 -0.78
C LEU A 60 -5.90 8.41 0.52
N GLU A 61 -4.84 8.78 1.22
CA GLU A 61 -4.46 8.15 2.49
C GLU A 61 -5.24 8.76 3.65
N SER A 62 -6.13 7.97 4.24
CA SER A 62 -7.04 8.42 5.31
C SER A 62 -6.29 9.08 6.47
N PHE A 63 -6.61 10.35 6.72
CA PHE A 63 -6.01 11.12 7.80
C PHE A 63 -6.93 12.26 8.23
N ARG A 64 -7.24 12.30 9.53
CA ARG A 64 -8.07 13.36 10.14
C ARG A 64 -7.32 14.29 11.07
N GLY A 65 -6.03 14.05 11.31
CA GLY A 65 -5.20 14.94 12.13
C GLY A 65 -4.93 16.29 11.47
N ARG A 66 -4.14 17.13 12.15
CA ARG A 66 -3.76 18.45 11.64
C ARG A 66 -2.69 18.29 10.56
N CYS A 67 -2.99 18.77 9.36
CA CYS A 67 -2.07 18.87 8.23
C CYS A 67 -2.56 19.97 7.29
N ARG A 68 -1.66 20.86 6.84
CA ARG A 68 -2.00 22.04 6.02
C ARG A 68 -2.57 21.69 4.65
N PHE A 69 -2.19 20.55 4.11
CA PHE A 69 -2.56 20.11 2.75
C PHE A 69 -3.50 18.91 2.73
N ARG A 70 -4.15 18.61 3.86
CA ARG A 70 -5.21 17.58 3.92
C ARG A 70 -6.32 17.91 2.94
N GLN A 71 -6.71 16.93 2.13
CA GLN A 71 -7.76 17.06 1.12
C GLN A 71 -9.07 16.49 1.63
N TYR A 72 -10.17 17.08 1.16
CA TYR A 72 -11.52 16.53 1.27
C TYR A 72 -11.99 16.08 -0.11
N ILE A 73 -12.23 14.79 -0.30
CA ILE A 73 -12.71 14.20 -1.56
C ILE A 73 -14.01 13.43 -1.27
N PRO A 74 -15.18 14.01 -1.58
CA PRO A 74 -16.50 13.45 -1.21
C PRO A 74 -16.73 12.02 -1.70
N ASN A 75 -16.19 11.69 -2.88
CA ASN A 75 -16.46 10.45 -3.59
C ASN A 75 -15.52 9.30 -3.20
N LYS A 76 -14.45 9.56 -2.43
CA LYS A 76 -13.56 8.50 -1.94
C LYS A 76 -14.13 7.93 -0.62
N PRO A 77 -13.94 6.61 -0.33
CA PRO A 77 -14.47 5.98 0.88
C PRO A 77 -14.04 6.70 2.17
N ALA A 78 -12.75 7.06 2.26
CA ALA A 78 -12.25 7.96 3.28
C ALA A 78 -12.27 9.39 2.75
N LYS A 79 -13.24 10.20 3.18
CA LYS A 79 -13.42 11.55 2.62
C LYS A 79 -12.28 12.53 2.95
N TYR A 80 -11.51 12.30 4.02
CA TYR A 80 -10.43 13.19 4.46
C TYR A 80 -9.11 12.45 4.48
N GLY A 81 -8.09 13.00 3.82
CA GLY A 81 -6.79 12.34 3.74
C GLY A 81 -5.68 13.17 3.12
N LEU A 82 -4.54 12.52 2.94
CA LEU A 82 -3.38 13.04 2.22
C LEU A 82 -3.45 12.49 0.80
N LYS A 83 -3.51 13.40 -0.18
CA LYS A 83 -3.59 13.02 -1.60
C LYS A 83 -2.18 12.70 -2.13
N ILE A 84 -2.03 11.56 -2.78
CA ILE A 84 -0.82 11.14 -3.49
C ILE A 84 -1.24 10.89 -4.94
N ILE A 85 -0.58 11.51 -5.91
CA ILE A 85 -0.76 11.19 -7.32
C ILE A 85 0.28 10.13 -7.70
N ALA A 86 -0.14 9.09 -8.39
CA ALA A 86 0.68 7.93 -8.68
C ALA A 86 0.70 7.63 -10.19
N LEU A 87 1.87 7.26 -10.69
CA LEU A 87 2.07 6.63 -11.99
C LEU A 87 2.29 5.14 -11.75
N VAL A 88 1.38 4.32 -12.28
CA VAL A 88 1.31 2.88 -12.03
C VAL A 88 1.33 2.13 -13.36
N ASP A 89 2.06 1.02 -13.42
CA ASP A 89 2.00 0.08 -14.53
C ASP A 89 0.61 -0.54 -14.64
N SER A 90 -0.06 -0.41 -15.79
CA SER A 90 -1.44 -0.88 -15.96
C SER A 90 -1.55 -2.40 -16.02
N ASN A 91 -0.46 -3.12 -16.30
CA ASN A 91 -0.45 -4.57 -16.46
C ASN A 91 -0.10 -5.26 -15.15
N THR A 92 0.95 -4.79 -14.46
CA THR A 92 1.47 -5.44 -13.25
C THR A 92 1.04 -4.76 -11.96
N TYR A 93 0.48 -3.55 -12.05
CA TYR A 93 0.11 -2.70 -10.92
C TYR A 93 1.31 -2.26 -10.08
N TYR A 94 2.49 -2.20 -10.68
CA TYR A 94 3.71 -1.67 -10.05
C TYR A 94 3.61 -0.15 -9.92
N SER A 95 3.76 0.37 -8.69
CA SER A 95 3.78 1.82 -8.46
C SER A 95 5.17 2.37 -8.74
N TYR A 96 5.32 3.09 -9.85
CA TYR A 96 6.62 3.48 -10.38
C TYR A 96 7.04 4.89 -9.97
N ASN A 97 6.14 5.87 -10.08
CA ASN A 97 6.41 7.24 -9.64
C ASN A 97 5.26 7.76 -8.76
N LEU A 98 5.57 8.58 -7.76
CA LEU A 98 4.59 9.07 -6.78
C LEU A 98 4.90 10.52 -6.42
N GLU A 99 3.86 11.35 -6.31
CA GLU A 99 3.97 12.73 -5.87
C GLU A 99 2.93 13.02 -4.77
N ILE A 100 3.37 13.51 -3.61
CA ILE A 100 2.46 13.94 -2.54
C ILE A 100 1.95 15.35 -2.86
N TYR A 101 0.62 15.53 -2.86
CA TYR A 101 0.04 16.85 -2.94
C TYR A 101 0.27 17.63 -1.64
N ALA A 102 1.15 18.63 -1.71
CA ALA A 102 1.58 19.42 -0.56
C ALA A 102 0.85 20.76 -0.40
N GLY A 103 -0.25 20.97 -1.14
CA GLY A 103 -0.97 22.24 -1.17
C GLY A 103 -0.12 23.38 -1.75
N LYS A 104 -0.44 24.62 -1.39
CA LYS A 104 0.41 25.77 -1.74
C LYS A 104 1.69 25.71 -0.91
N GLN A 105 2.81 25.54 -1.61
CA GLN A 105 4.14 25.53 -1.00
C GLN A 105 4.59 26.96 -0.68
N PRO A 106 5.43 27.16 0.35
CA PRO A 106 6.09 28.44 0.59
C PRO A 106 7.00 28.84 -0.58
N ASN A 107 7.35 30.11 -0.69
CA ASN A 107 8.33 30.57 -1.68
C ASN A 107 9.65 29.81 -1.52
N GLY A 108 10.18 29.30 -2.63
CA GLY A 108 11.37 28.47 -2.64
C GLY A 108 11.32 27.43 -3.77
N PRO A 109 12.28 26.49 -3.79
CA PRO A 109 12.42 25.52 -4.89
C PRO A 109 11.23 24.57 -5.04
N TYR A 110 10.44 24.38 -3.98
CA TYR A 110 9.26 23.52 -4.00
C TYR A 110 7.97 24.27 -4.38
N HIS A 111 8.03 25.59 -4.61
CA HIS A 111 6.88 26.38 -5.05
C HIS A 111 6.63 26.16 -6.55
N VAL A 112 5.91 25.09 -6.87
CA VAL A 112 5.61 24.69 -8.25
C VAL A 112 4.11 24.76 -8.55
N ASN A 113 3.77 24.83 -9.84
CA ASN A 113 2.39 24.81 -10.30
C ASN A 113 1.74 23.44 -10.00
N ASN A 114 0.58 23.48 -9.33
CA ASN A 114 -0.22 22.29 -8.97
C ASN A 114 -1.40 22.03 -9.93
N SER A 115 -1.39 22.66 -11.11
CA SER A 115 -2.33 22.31 -12.18
C SER A 115 -2.16 20.84 -12.56
N ALA A 116 -3.24 20.20 -13.01
CA ALA A 116 -3.20 18.79 -13.36
C ALA A 116 -2.18 18.49 -14.48
N CYS A 117 -2.06 19.39 -15.46
CA CYS A 117 -1.04 19.33 -16.53
C CYS A 117 0.38 19.30 -15.94
N SER A 118 0.71 20.26 -15.08
CA SER A 118 2.03 20.37 -14.46
C SER A 118 2.36 19.20 -13.54
N VAL A 119 1.36 18.57 -12.92
CA VAL A 119 1.56 17.33 -12.13
C VAL A 119 1.87 16.15 -13.05
N VAL A 120 1.14 15.99 -14.16
CA VAL A 120 1.43 14.94 -15.15
C VAL A 120 2.83 15.10 -15.71
N GLU A 121 3.21 16.31 -16.16
CA GLU A 121 4.55 16.62 -16.67
C GLU A 121 5.67 16.24 -15.69
N ARG A 122 5.47 16.42 -14.38
CA ARG A 122 6.44 15.98 -13.36
C ARG A 122 6.49 14.48 -13.19
N LEU A 123 5.33 13.82 -13.18
CA LEU A 123 5.24 12.37 -13.00
C LEU A 123 5.81 11.58 -14.17
N ILE A 124 5.69 12.12 -15.39
CA ILE A 124 6.14 11.44 -16.62
C ILE A 124 7.62 11.64 -16.93
N ARG A 125 8.33 12.55 -16.23
CA ARG A 125 9.76 12.82 -16.48
C ARG A 125 10.61 11.56 -16.63
N PRO A 126 10.49 10.53 -15.76
CA PRO A 126 11.34 9.35 -15.86
C PRO A 126 11.00 8.43 -17.04
N ILE A 127 9.84 8.61 -17.69
CA ILE A 127 9.40 7.82 -18.87
C ILE A 127 9.36 8.63 -20.16
N SER A 128 9.75 9.91 -20.12
CA SER A 128 9.84 10.76 -21.30
C SER A 128 10.81 10.13 -22.32
N GLY A 129 10.41 10.13 -23.59
CA GLY A 129 11.17 9.54 -24.69
C GLY A 129 10.85 8.08 -24.97
N SER A 130 10.07 7.41 -24.12
CA SER A 130 9.99 5.94 -24.14
C SER A 130 8.93 5.32 -25.05
N GLY A 131 8.06 6.09 -25.69
CA GLY A 131 7.00 5.56 -26.57
C GLY A 131 5.84 4.88 -25.85
N ARG A 132 5.77 4.97 -24.51
CA ARG A 132 4.68 4.38 -23.70
C ARG A 132 3.38 5.17 -23.83
N ASN A 133 2.25 4.50 -23.58
CA ASN A 133 0.94 5.14 -23.49
C ASN A 133 0.53 5.40 -22.04
N ILE A 134 0.01 6.60 -21.79
CA ILE A 134 -0.51 7.03 -20.49
C ILE A 134 -2.04 7.04 -20.51
N THR A 135 -2.66 6.38 -19.54
CA THR A 135 -4.10 6.44 -19.30
C THR A 135 -4.43 7.35 -18.13
N CYS A 136 -5.26 8.37 -18.38
CA CYS A 136 -5.63 9.40 -17.40
C CYS A 136 -7.15 9.58 -17.25
N ASP A 137 -7.58 9.94 -16.05
CA ASP A 137 -8.95 10.39 -15.79
C ASP A 137 -9.20 11.81 -16.37
N ASN A 138 -10.43 12.32 -16.19
CA ASN A 138 -10.81 13.64 -16.68
C ASN A 138 -10.25 14.84 -15.92
N TRP A 139 -9.71 14.64 -14.71
CA TRP A 139 -9.01 15.68 -13.97
C TRP A 139 -7.62 15.91 -14.56
N PHE A 140 -6.93 14.84 -14.95
CA PHE A 140 -5.60 14.91 -15.54
C PHE A 140 -5.59 15.15 -17.06
N SER A 141 -6.71 14.89 -17.75
CA SER A 141 -6.74 14.95 -19.21
C SER A 141 -7.12 16.31 -19.81
N SER A 142 -6.42 16.70 -20.88
CA SER A 142 -6.77 17.83 -21.75
C SER A 142 -6.19 17.67 -23.15
N ILE A 143 -6.73 18.41 -24.13
CA ILE A 143 -6.23 18.38 -25.51
C ILE A 143 -4.79 18.92 -25.59
N PRO A 144 -4.44 20.08 -24.99
CA PRO A 144 -3.06 20.58 -25.04
C PRO A 144 -2.06 19.61 -24.42
N LEU A 145 -2.42 18.95 -23.31
CA LEU A 145 -1.56 17.93 -22.69
C LEU A 145 -1.33 16.73 -23.61
N ALA A 146 -2.37 16.25 -24.30
CA ALA A 146 -2.24 15.12 -25.22
C ALA A 146 -1.28 15.45 -26.38
N GLU A 147 -1.34 16.67 -26.90
CA GLU A 147 -0.42 17.17 -27.93
C GLU A 147 1.01 17.33 -27.39
N ASP A 148 1.17 17.88 -26.19
CA ASP A 148 2.48 18.05 -25.54
C ASP A 148 3.18 16.70 -25.27
N LEU A 149 2.46 15.73 -24.71
CA LEU A 149 2.97 14.38 -24.47
C LEU A 149 3.45 13.71 -25.76
N LEU A 150 2.69 13.86 -26.84
CA LEU A 150 3.04 13.28 -28.13
C LEU A 150 4.26 13.96 -28.76
N ASN A 151 4.25 15.30 -28.82
CA ASN A 151 5.24 16.06 -29.59
C ASN A 151 6.57 16.26 -28.83
N ASN A 152 6.51 16.47 -27.51
CA ASN A 152 7.68 16.85 -26.71
C ASN A 152 8.22 15.71 -25.86
N HIS A 153 7.39 14.70 -25.57
CA HIS A 153 7.77 13.60 -24.68
C HIS A 153 7.81 12.23 -25.36
N ASN A 154 7.44 12.10 -26.65
CA ASN A 154 7.30 10.79 -27.30
C ASN A 154 6.46 9.81 -26.46
N LEU A 155 5.32 10.29 -25.96
CA LEU A 155 4.36 9.52 -25.16
C LEU A 155 2.97 9.69 -25.75
N THR A 156 2.24 8.58 -25.86
CA THR A 156 0.83 8.64 -26.27
C THR A 156 -0.06 8.73 -25.03
N MET A 157 -1.31 9.17 -25.23
CA MET A 157 -2.27 9.36 -24.16
C MET A 157 -3.62 8.80 -24.58
N VAL A 158 -4.33 8.21 -23.61
CA VAL A 158 -5.76 7.90 -23.67
C VAL A 158 -6.40 8.46 -22.41
N GLY A 159 -7.44 9.28 -22.55
CA GLY A 159 -8.07 9.85 -21.36
C GLY A 159 -9.48 10.34 -21.58
N THR A 160 -10.25 10.41 -20.50
CA THR A 160 -11.61 10.96 -20.55
C THR A 160 -11.59 12.48 -20.52
N LEU A 161 -12.50 13.14 -21.24
CA LEU A 161 -12.62 14.59 -21.23
C LEU A 161 -13.91 15.06 -20.55
N ARG A 162 -13.83 16.22 -19.90
CA ARG A 162 -15.03 16.92 -19.40
C ARG A 162 -15.73 17.63 -20.54
N LYS A 163 -17.08 17.56 -20.56
CA LYS A 163 -17.94 18.16 -21.59
C LYS A 163 -17.80 19.69 -21.75
N ASN A 164 -17.23 20.38 -20.76
CA ASN A 164 -17.13 21.84 -20.72
C ASN A 164 -15.78 22.37 -21.26
N LYS A 165 -14.95 21.49 -21.83
CA LYS A 165 -13.72 21.88 -22.52
C LYS A 165 -14.06 22.59 -23.83
N ARG A 166 -13.44 23.75 -24.08
CA ARG A 166 -13.76 24.64 -25.20
C ARG A 166 -13.33 24.06 -26.55
N GLU A 167 -12.36 23.17 -26.50
CA GLU A 167 -11.74 22.51 -27.63
C GLU A 167 -12.64 21.39 -28.20
N ILE A 168 -13.73 21.03 -27.51
CA ILE A 168 -14.65 19.97 -27.92
C ILE A 168 -15.70 20.55 -28.88
N PRO A 169 -15.81 20.06 -30.13
CA PRO A 169 -16.79 20.59 -31.06
C PRO A 169 -18.23 20.36 -30.56
N PRO A 170 -19.15 21.32 -30.75
CA PRO A 170 -20.52 21.23 -30.22
C PRO A 170 -21.27 19.94 -30.60
N ILE A 171 -21.03 19.39 -31.79
CA ILE A 171 -21.62 18.12 -32.27
C ILE A 171 -21.34 16.92 -31.33
N PHE A 172 -20.24 16.94 -30.56
CA PHE A 172 -19.88 15.87 -29.63
C PHE A 172 -20.72 15.89 -28.34
N VAL A 173 -21.35 17.02 -28.01
CA VAL A 173 -22.01 17.24 -26.71
C VAL A 173 -23.47 17.70 -26.81
N GLN A 174 -23.89 18.27 -27.96
CA GLN A 174 -25.23 18.78 -28.18
C GLN A 174 -26.18 17.71 -28.74
N LYS A 175 -27.49 18.05 -28.79
CA LYS A 175 -28.56 17.22 -29.39
C LYS A 175 -28.59 15.77 -28.91
N LEU A 176 -28.25 15.54 -27.64
CA LEU A 176 -28.17 14.19 -27.06
C LEU A 176 -29.49 13.43 -27.11
N LYS A 177 -30.63 14.13 -27.13
CA LYS A 177 -31.95 13.50 -27.23
C LYS A 177 -32.18 12.87 -28.61
N GLU A 178 -31.67 13.50 -29.66
CA GLU A 178 -31.84 13.05 -31.06
C GLU A 178 -30.89 11.89 -31.41
N ARG A 179 -29.73 11.80 -30.77
CA ARG A 179 -28.77 10.72 -31.01
C ARG A 179 -29.30 9.35 -30.53
N PRO A 180 -29.21 8.26 -31.31
CA PRO A 180 -29.51 6.91 -30.83
C PRO A 180 -28.65 6.52 -29.62
N ASN A 181 -29.17 5.71 -28.71
CA ASN A 181 -28.33 5.09 -27.67
C ASN A 181 -27.32 4.15 -28.33
N GLU A 182 -26.18 3.94 -27.67
CA GLU A 182 -25.10 3.07 -28.13
C GLU A 182 -24.43 3.55 -29.43
N SER A 183 -24.67 4.82 -29.81
CA SER A 183 -24.00 5.48 -30.93
C SER A 183 -22.70 6.18 -30.52
N SER A 184 -21.78 6.27 -31.47
CA SER A 184 -20.51 7.00 -31.37
C SER A 184 -20.42 8.09 -32.45
N ILE A 185 -19.69 9.17 -32.14
CA ILE A 185 -19.23 10.17 -33.10
C ILE A 185 -17.73 10.27 -32.93
N PHE A 186 -17.00 10.18 -34.05
CA PHE A 186 -15.54 10.30 -34.08
C PHE A 186 -15.14 11.64 -34.70
N GLY A 187 -14.03 12.18 -34.20
CA GLY A 187 -13.39 13.37 -34.72
C GLY A 187 -11.90 13.11 -34.85
N PHE A 188 -11.38 13.37 -36.04
CA PHE A 188 -9.99 13.08 -36.37
C PHE A 188 -9.20 14.36 -36.56
N LYS A 189 -8.02 14.38 -35.94
CA LYS A 189 -6.92 15.28 -36.25
C LYS A 189 -5.72 14.40 -36.59
N LYS A 190 -4.74 14.92 -37.33
CA LYS A 190 -3.61 14.16 -37.89
C LYS A 190 -3.04 13.04 -36.99
N ASN A 191 -2.82 13.33 -35.70
CA ASN A 191 -2.25 12.37 -34.73
C ASN A 191 -3.14 12.17 -33.49
N MET A 192 -4.45 12.41 -33.60
CA MET A 192 -5.33 12.41 -32.44
C MET A 192 -6.79 12.15 -32.82
N THR A 193 -7.43 11.29 -32.06
CA THR A 193 -8.83 10.91 -32.24
C THR A 193 -9.63 11.26 -31.00
N LEU A 194 -10.79 11.87 -31.19
CA LEU A 194 -11.79 12.14 -30.16
C LEU A 194 -13.03 11.29 -30.44
N VAL A 195 -13.52 10.59 -29.43
CA VAL A 195 -14.79 9.84 -29.52
C VAL A 195 -15.80 10.37 -28.51
N SER A 196 -17.04 10.60 -28.97
CA SER A 196 -18.23 10.83 -28.14
C SER A 196 -19.15 9.63 -28.24
N TYR A 197 -19.18 8.82 -27.19
CA TYR A 197 -20.05 7.64 -27.09
C TYR A 197 -21.24 7.91 -26.18
N LYS A 198 -22.44 7.55 -26.65
CA LYS A 198 -23.69 7.70 -25.89
C LYS A 198 -24.17 6.35 -25.37
N PRO A 199 -23.73 5.87 -24.18
CA PRO A 199 -24.12 4.57 -23.67
C PRO A 199 -25.61 4.45 -23.34
N LYS A 200 -26.25 5.55 -22.94
CA LYS A 200 -27.66 5.59 -22.54
C LYS A 200 -28.24 6.99 -22.70
N ALA A 201 -29.56 7.10 -22.55
CA ALA A 201 -30.27 8.38 -22.63
C ALA A 201 -29.62 9.44 -21.72
N ASN A 202 -29.40 10.64 -22.28
CA ASN A 202 -28.83 11.80 -21.59
C ASN A 202 -27.45 11.60 -20.93
N LYS A 203 -26.67 10.60 -21.34
CA LYS A 203 -25.29 10.39 -20.88
C LYS A 203 -24.36 10.22 -22.06
N ILE A 204 -23.21 10.90 -21.98
CA ILE A 204 -22.12 10.79 -22.94
C ILE A 204 -20.81 10.54 -22.20
N VAL A 205 -19.91 9.85 -22.90
CA VAL A 205 -18.53 9.63 -22.50
C VAL A 205 -17.67 10.17 -23.62
N LEU A 206 -16.75 11.07 -23.28
CA LEU A 206 -15.79 11.66 -24.20
C LEU A 206 -14.43 11.07 -23.89
N VAL A 207 -13.77 10.48 -24.89
CA VAL A 207 -12.41 9.94 -24.76
C VAL A 207 -11.56 10.51 -25.88
N ILE A 208 -10.37 10.99 -25.52
CA ILE A 208 -9.35 11.42 -26.47
C ILE A 208 -8.22 10.39 -26.48
N SER A 209 -7.64 10.16 -27.66
CA SER A 209 -6.44 9.35 -27.80
C SER A 209 -5.49 9.93 -28.83
N THR A 210 -4.19 9.85 -28.54
CA THR A 210 -3.10 10.05 -29.52
C THR A 210 -2.46 8.73 -29.97
N MET A 211 -3.03 7.59 -29.55
CA MET A 211 -2.59 6.25 -29.93
C MET A 211 -3.50 5.62 -31.00
N HIS A 212 -4.80 5.93 -30.99
CA HIS A 212 -5.79 5.37 -31.92
C HIS A 212 -6.06 6.35 -33.06
N ASN A 213 -6.11 5.83 -34.30
CA ASN A 213 -6.26 6.62 -35.53
C ASN A 213 -7.47 6.19 -36.40
N ASP A 214 -8.32 5.30 -35.91
CA ASP A 214 -9.50 4.78 -36.61
C ASP A 214 -10.79 4.96 -35.80
N ASP A 215 -11.93 4.64 -36.43
CA ASP A 215 -13.28 4.60 -35.83
C ASP A 215 -13.72 3.17 -35.49
N SER A 216 -12.78 2.29 -35.13
CA SER A 216 -13.11 0.90 -34.82
C SER A 216 -14.14 0.78 -33.68
N ILE A 217 -15.21 0.03 -33.94
CA ILE A 217 -16.27 -0.29 -32.99
C ILE A 217 -16.35 -1.82 -32.89
N ASP A 218 -16.35 -2.30 -31.65
CA ASP A 218 -16.61 -3.71 -31.37
C ASP A 218 -18.13 -3.97 -31.42
N THR A 219 -18.58 -4.56 -32.53
CA THR A 219 -19.98 -4.94 -32.77
C THR A 219 -20.39 -6.22 -32.05
N ASP A 220 -19.42 -7.07 -31.67
CA ASP A 220 -19.67 -8.33 -30.98
C ASP A 220 -19.91 -8.11 -29.48
N CYS A 221 -19.35 -7.04 -28.93
CA CYS A 221 -19.62 -6.61 -27.56
C CYS A 221 -21.01 -5.99 -27.46
N ALA A 222 -21.80 -6.46 -26.49
CA ALA A 222 -23.05 -5.80 -26.12
C ALA A 222 -22.79 -4.29 -25.92
N ARG A 223 -23.54 -3.47 -26.67
CA ARG A 223 -23.54 -1.99 -26.70
C ARG A 223 -22.63 -1.28 -27.69
N SER A 224 -22.10 -1.95 -28.72
CA SER A 224 -21.36 -1.31 -29.84
C SER A 224 -20.30 -0.31 -29.36
N LYS A 225 -19.41 -0.76 -28.47
CA LYS A 225 -18.45 0.13 -27.81
C LYS A 225 -17.26 0.42 -28.73
N PRO A 226 -16.87 1.70 -28.89
CA PRO A 226 -15.61 2.06 -29.55
C PRO A 226 -14.41 1.40 -28.88
N GLU A 227 -13.42 0.97 -29.68
CA GLU A 227 -12.24 0.30 -29.15
C GLU A 227 -11.45 1.20 -28.20
N MET A 228 -11.36 2.50 -28.49
CA MET A 228 -10.78 3.51 -27.57
C MET A 228 -11.36 3.45 -26.16
N ILE A 229 -12.67 3.19 -26.03
CA ILE A 229 -13.35 3.10 -24.72
C ILE A 229 -13.05 1.76 -24.06
N LYS A 230 -12.95 0.67 -24.82
CA LYS A 230 -12.53 -0.63 -24.31
C LYS A 230 -11.09 -0.57 -23.78
N PHE A 231 -10.18 -0.02 -24.57
CA PHE A 231 -8.78 0.21 -24.18
C PHE A 231 -8.67 1.11 -22.94
N TYR A 232 -9.43 2.21 -22.89
CA TYR A 232 -9.47 3.05 -21.68
C TYR A 232 -9.92 2.24 -20.45
N ASN A 233 -10.97 1.41 -20.59
CA ASN A 233 -11.48 0.62 -19.48
C ASN A 233 -10.51 -0.46 -19.00
N SER A 234 -9.69 -1.04 -19.89
CA SER A 234 -8.69 -2.05 -19.52
C SER A 234 -7.48 -1.45 -18.80
N THR A 235 -7.13 -0.19 -19.06
CA THR A 235 -5.90 0.44 -18.54
C THR A 235 -6.12 1.40 -17.38
N LYS A 236 -7.30 2.04 -17.25
CA LYS A 236 -7.60 3.06 -16.22
C LYS A 236 -7.55 2.56 -14.78
N GLY A 237 -7.60 1.24 -14.57
CA GLY A 237 -7.80 0.63 -13.25
C GLY A 237 -6.53 0.45 -12.41
N GLY A 238 -5.35 0.80 -12.93
CA GLY A 238 -4.08 0.45 -12.26
C GLY A 238 -3.94 1.04 -10.85
N VAL A 239 -4.13 2.36 -10.69
CA VAL A 239 -4.05 3.02 -9.38
C VAL A 239 -5.15 2.53 -8.42
N ASP A 240 -6.39 2.41 -8.89
CA ASP A 240 -7.51 1.90 -8.08
C ASP A 240 -7.27 0.45 -7.61
N THR A 241 -6.67 -0.40 -8.46
CA THR A 241 -6.28 -1.76 -8.07
C THR A 241 -5.22 -1.74 -6.98
N VAL A 242 -4.20 -0.87 -7.09
CA VAL A 242 -3.21 -0.70 -6.03
C VAL A 242 -3.87 -0.24 -4.72
N ASP A 243 -4.78 0.74 -4.78
CA ASP A 243 -5.55 1.20 -3.61
C ASP A 243 -6.36 0.06 -2.97
N GLN A 244 -7.00 -0.79 -3.79
CA GLN A 244 -7.71 -1.97 -3.31
C GLN A 244 -6.76 -2.98 -2.64
N MET A 245 -5.58 -3.23 -3.23
CA MET A 245 -4.57 -4.14 -2.67
C MET A 245 -4.02 -3.63 -1.34
N LYS A 246 -3.76 -2.31 -1.22
CA LYS A 246 -3.37 -1.67 0.04
C LYS A 246 -4.47 -1.81 1.09
N GLY A 247 -5.73 -1.64 0.70
CA GLY A 247 -6.88 -1.78 1.60
C GLY A 247 -7.04 -3.19 2.19
N LYS A 248 -6.80 -4.23 1.39
CA LYS A 248 -6.91 -5.65 1.82
C LYS A 248 -5.87 -6.03 2.89
N TYR A 249 -4.64 -5.54 2.78
CA TYR A 249 -3.54 -5.86 3.70
C TYR A 249 -2.81 -4.60 4.17
N SER A 250 -3.53 -3.73 4.88
CA SER A 250 -3.00 -2.44 5.30
C SER A 250 -2.21 -2.51 6.61
N VAL A 251 -1.03 -1.89 6.64
CA VAL A 251 -0.29 -1.62 7.89
C VAL A 251 -0.68 -0.29 8.55
N SER A 252 -1.64 0.43 7.99
CA SER A 252 -2.07 1.73 8.51
C SER A 252 -2.54 1.64 9.97
N ARG A 253 -2.17 2.65 10.76
CA ARG A 253 -2.56 2.80 12.17
C ARG A 253 -3.02 4.22 12.43
N ASN A 254 -3.91 4.39 13.40
CA ASN A 254 -4.29 5.71 13.86
C ASN A 254 -3.06 6.48 14.36
N SER A 255 -2.86 7.68 13.83
CA SER A 255 -1.76 8.56 14.18
C SER A 255 -2.25 10.01 14.15
N ARG A 256 -1.76 10.82 15.09
CA ARG A 256 -1.93 12.28 15.07
C ARG A 256 -0.88 12.99 14.21
N ARG A 257 0.12 12.25 13.72
CA ARG A 257 1.25 12.76 12.92
C ARG A 257 1.09 12.30 11.48
N TRP A 258 0.86 13.24 10.57
CA TRP A 258 0.68 12.98 9.14
C TRP A 258 1.88 12.27 8.47
N PRO A 259 3.16 12.48 8.85
CA PRO A 259 4.28 11.77 8.22
C PRO A 259 4.19 10.26 8.42
N LEU A 260 3.64 9.82 9.55
CA LEU A 260 3.42 8.39 9.78
C LEU A 260 2.38 7.79 8.83
N THR A 261 1.36 8.56 8.44
CA THR A 261 0.36 8.08 7.47
C THR A 261 1.01 7.83 6.12
N ILE A 262 1.87 8.75 5.65
CA ILE A 262 2.65 8.56 4.43
C ILE A 262 3.59 7.35 4.56
N PHE A 263 4.28 7.21 5.69
CA PHE A 263 5.15 6.04 5.93
C PHE A 263 4.40 4.71 5.84
N PHE A 264 3.19 4.61 6.42
CA PHE A 264 2.39 3.39 6.28
C PHE A 264 1.95 3.14 4.84
N SER A 265 1.62 4.18 4.07
CA SER A 265 1.33 4.05 2.65
C SER A 265 2.54 3.51 1.89
N VAL A 266 3.74 4.07 2.13
CA VAL A 266 5.01 3.60 1.55
C VAL A 266 5.25 2.13 1.88
N LEU A 267 5.04 1.68 3.12
CA LEU A 267 5.18 0.26 3.47
C LEU A 267 4.19 -0.65 2.71
N ASN A 268 2.94 -0.20 2.53
CA ASN A 268 1.96 -0.96 1.76
C ASN A 268 2.38 -1.08 0.29
N ILE A 269 2.81 0.03 -0.32
CA ILE A 269 3.28 0.08 -1.71
C ILE A 269 4.55 -0.78 -1.87
N ALA A 270 5.53 -0.62 -0.98
CA ALA A 270 6.77 -1.39 -0.99
C ALA A 270 6.50 -2.90 -0.96
N GLY A 271 5.57 -3.34 -0.11
CA GLY A 271 5.20 -4.75 -0.06
C GLY A 271 4.52 -5.24 -1.35
N ILE A 272 3.80 -4.39 -2.08
CA ILE A 272 3.18 -4.74 -3.37
C ILE A 272 4.27 -4.82 -4.44
N ASN A 273 5.06 -3.76 -4.60
CA ASN A 273 6.16 -3.67 -5.55
C ASN A 273 7.17 -4.82 -5.38
N SER A 274 7.55 -5.14 -4.13
CA SER A 274 8.49 -6.22 -3.86
C SER A 274 7.95 -7.59 -4.26
N GLN A 275 6.63 -7.82 -4.14
CA GLN A 275 6.01 -9.06 -4.59
C GLN A 275 5.98 -9.16 -6.11
N ILE A 276 5.72 -8.05 -6.80
CA ILE A 276 5.75 -7.99 -8.27
C ILE A 276 7.15 -8.36 -8.75
N ILE A 277 8.20 -7.74 -8.21
CA ILE A 277 9.60 -8.06 -8.54
C ILE A 277 9.91 -9.54 -8.25
N TYR A 278 9.51 -10.04 -7.08
CA TYR A 278 9.70 -11.45 -6.72
C TYR A 278 9.03 -12.39 -7.73
N ALA A 279 7.77 -12.12 -8.10
CA ALA A 279 7.02 -12.93 -9.06
C ALA A 279 7.65 -12.88 -10.45
N SER A 280 8.12 -11.72 -10.91
CA SER A 280 8.81 -11.56 -12.19
C SER A 280 10.14 -12.33 -12.24
N ASN A 281 10.90 -12.34 -11.15
CA ASN A 281 12.22 -12.99 -11.13
C ASN A 281 12.15 -14.50 -10.91
N THR A 282 11.12 -15.00 -10.23
CA THR A 282 11.01 -16.42 -9.85
C THR A 282 9.97 -17.18 -10.66
N ASN A 283 9.11 -16.48 -11.41
CA ASN A 283 7.87 -16.99 -12.00
C ASN A 283 6.93 -17.66 -10.98
N ALA A 284 7.16 -17.47 -9.68
CA ALA A 284 6.38 -18.09 -8.63
C ALA A 284 5.06 -17.34 -8.40
N LYS A 285 3.95 -18.07 -8.49
CA LYS A 285 2.62 -17.55 -8.15
C LYS A 285 2.35 -17.75 -6.66
N ILE A 286 2.84 -16.83 -5.84
CA ILE A 286 2.57 -16.81 -4.40
C ILE A 286 1.38 -15.92 -4.06
N VAL A 287 0.46 -16.44 -3.25
CA VAL A 287 -0.68 -15.66 -2.74
C VAL A 287 -0.16 -14.53 -1.83
N ARG A 288 -0.73 -13.33 -2.00
CA ARG A 288 -0.35 -12.09 -1.27
C ARG A 288 -0.14 -12.29 0.23
N ARG A 289 -1.07 -12.97 0.90
CA ARG A 289 -1.01 -13.27 2.34
C ARG A 289 0.25 -14.03 2.72
N GLU A 290 0.59 -15.06 1.94
CA GLU A 290 1.70 -15.95 2.25
C GLU A 290 3.04 -15.25 1.95
N TYR A 291 3.11 -14.49 0.87
CA TYR A 291 4.25 -13.61 0.60
C TYR A 291 4.52 -12.65 1.75
N LEU A 292 3.49 -11.94 2.24
CA LEU A 292 3.64 -11.00 3.34
C LEU A 292 4.05 -11.68 4.66
N LYS A 293 3.56 -12.90 4.93
CA LYS A 293 4.02 -13.69 6.09
C LYS A 293 5.50 -14.02 5.97
N CYS A 294 5.95 -14.54 4.82
CA CYS A 294 7.36 -14.87 4.59
C CYS A 294 8.24 -13.63 4.70
N LEU A 295 7.85 -12.53 4.07
CA LEU A 295 8.54 -11.23 4.18
C LEU A 295 8.63 -10.79 5.65
N SER A 296 7.53 -10.85 6.40
CA SER A 296 7.51 -10.45 7.80
C SER A 296 8.45 -11.30 8.67
N LYS A 297 8.48 -12.61 8.44
CA LYS A 297 9.37 -13.55 9.14
C LYS A 297 10.84 -13.27 8.81
N ALA A 298 11.16 -13.06 7.53
CA ALA A 298 12.51 -12.74 7.08
C ALA A 298 13.03 -11.44 7.71
N LEU A 299 12.21 -10.38 7.74
CA LEU A 299 12.59 -9.08 8.31
C LEU A 299 12.87 -9.13 9.82
N ILE A 300 12.17 -10.00 10.55
CA ILE A 300 12.36 -10.13 12.00
C ILE A 300 13.32 -11.25 12.41
N TYR A 301 13.78 -12.09 11.47
CA TYR A 301 14.54 -13.30 11.76
C TYR A 301 15.77 -13.03 12.63
N LYS A 302 16.64 -12.11 12.19
CA LYS A 302 17.83 -11.71 12.96
C LYS A 302 17.47 -11.18 14.36
N TYR A 303 16.45 -10.33 14.45
CA TYR A 303 15.99 -9.79 15.73
C TYR A 303 15.43 -10.87 16.67
N MET A 304 14.79 -11.92 16.12
CA MET A 304 14.34 -13.06 16.90
C MET A 304 15.53 -13.83 17.50
N LEU A 305 16.58 -14.08 16.70
CA LEU A 305 17.80 -14.73 17.18
C LEU A 305 18.51 -13.92 18.28
N GLU A 306 18.65 -12.61 18.12
CA GLU A 306 19.23 -11.77 19.19
C GLU A 306 18.37 -11.79 20.46
N ARG A 307 17.05 -11.78 20.29
CA ARG A 307 16.10 -11.71 21.41
C ARG A 307 16.05 -13.00 22.24
N VAL A 308 16.35 -14.18 21.66
CA VAL A 308 16.36 -15.45 22.40
C VAL A 308 17.52 -15.52 23.40
N GLN A 309 18.61 -14.81 23.11
CA GLN A 309 19.83 -14.76 23.95
C GLN A 309 19.66 -13.90 25.21
N ILE A 310 18.59 -13.11 25.31
CA ILE A 310 18.33 -12.28 26.49
C ILE A 310 18.02 -13.19 27.68
N LYS A 311 18.80 -13.08 28.77
CA LYS A 311 18.66 -13.93 29.97
C LYS A 311 17.23 -13.91 30.54
N ASN A 312 16.67 -12.71 30.73
CA ASN A 312 15.41 -12.47 31.45
C ASN A 312 14.15 -12.46 30.58
N ILE A 313 14.19 -12.97 29.35
CA ILE A 313 12.99 -13.07 28.52
C ILE A 313 12.10 -14.25 28.96
N PRO A 314 10.76 -14.08 29.01
CA PRO A 314 9.84 -15.16 29.38
C PRO A 314 10.04 -16.45 28.56
N MET A 315 9.97 -17.60 29.23
CA MET A 315 10.25 -18.91 28.62
C MET A 315 9.32 -19.24 27.45
N ASN A 316 8.03 -18.92 27.57
CA ASN A 316 7.06 -19.10 26.49
C ASN A 316 7.43 -18.31 25.22
N ILE A 317 8.07 -17.15 25.37
CA ILE A 317 8.55 -16.37 24.23
C ILE A 317 9.81 -17.02 23.63
N LYS A 318 10.72 -17.59 24.45
CA LYS A 318 11.89 -18.33 23.95
C LYS A 318 11.47 -19.53 23.12
N VAL A 319 10.54 -20.34 23.64
CA VAL A 319 10.01 -21.53 22.96
C VAL A 319 9.43 -21.14 21.59
N ARG A 320 8.51 -20.16 21.55
CA ARG A 320 7.93 -19.71 20.27
C ARG A 320 8.95 -19.16 19.28
N ILE A 321 9.97 -18.42 19.76
CA ILE A 321 11.03 -17.93 18.88
C ILE A 321 11.79 -19.10 18.26
N ARG A 322 12.15 -20.12 19.05
CA ARG A 322 12.87 -21.32 18.57
C ARG A 322 12.05 -22.09 17.55
N GLU A 323 10.77 -22.31 17.81
CA GLU A 323 9.82 -22.93 16.86
C GLU A 323 9.76 -22.15 15.54
N MET A 324 9.79 -20.82 15.60
CA MET A 324 9.73 -19.98 14.40
C MET A 324 11.06 -19.89 13.63
N THR A 325 12.21 -20.12 14.27
CA THR A 325 13.54 -19.98 13.65
C THR A 325 14.20 -21.30 13.30
N ASN A 326 13.61 -22.44 13.67
CA ASN A 326 14.23 -23.77 13.60
C ASN A 326 15.63 -23.81 14.23
N ALA A 327 15.86 -23.00 15.28
CA ALA A 327 17.12 -23.02 16.01
C ALA A 327 17.13 -24.28 16.88
N ILE A 328 17.93 -25.27 16.47
CA ILE A 328 18.09 -26.57 17.14
C ILE A 328 18.49 -26.33 18.60
N GLU A 329 17.90 -27.12 19.51
CA GLU A 329 18.29 -27.14 20.91
C GLU A 329 19.75 -27.60 21.04
N GLU A 330 20.61 -26.84 21.72
CA GLU A 330 21.50 -27.52 22.64
C GLU A 330 20.60 -27.97 23.80
N PRO A 331 20.54 -29.28 24.10
CA PRO A 331 19.77 -29.74 25.25
C PRO A 331 20.33 -29.01 26.45
N VAL A 332 19.51 -28.15 27.07
CA VAL A 332 19.80 -27.70 28.43
C VAL A 332 19.66 -28.96 29.26
N GLN A 333 20.75 -29.71 29.42
CA GLN A 333 20.87 -30.68 30.48
C GLN A 333 20.42 -29.91 31.73
N LYS A 334 19.29 -30.30 32.33
CA LYS A 334 18.86 -29.78 33.62
C LYS A 334 19.85 -30.33 34.66
N THR A 335 21.09 -29.85 34.65
CA THR A 335 22.15 -30.19 35.61
C THR A 335 22.11 -29.29 36.84
N SER A 336 21.07 -28.47 37.00
CA SER A 336 20.92 -27.68 38.21
C SER A 336 19.83 -28.27 39.10
N ASN A 337 20.22 -28.80 40.26
CA ASN A 337 19.39 -28.96 41.47
C ASN A 337 18.84 -27.60 42.00
N ALA A 338 18.73 -26.59 41.15
CA ALA A 338 18.35 -25.25 41.52
C ALA A 338 16.82 -25.18 41.74
N PRO A 339 16.36 -24.61 42.87
CA PRO A 339 14.95 -24.46 43.14
C PRO A 339 14.32 -23.46 42.16
N GLY A 340 13.23 -23.89 41.52
CA GLY A 340 12.43 -23.09 40.61
C GLY A 340 11.26 -22.42 41.33
N ARG A 341 10.49 -21.62 40.60
CA ARG A 341 9.33 -20.90 41.15
C ARG A 341 8.08 -21.78 41.03
N CYS A 342 7.27 -21.85 42.08
CA CYS A 342 6.00 -22.57 42.01
C CYS A 342 5.08 -22.00 40.91
N ALA A 343 4.60 -22.88 40.03
CA ALA A 343 3.76 -22.54 38.88
C ALA A 343 2.35 -22.04 39.27
N PHE A 344 1.86 -22.43 40.45
CA PHE A 344 0.49 -22.14 40.92
C PHE A 344 0.43 -20.97 41.91
N CYS A 345 1.58 -20.57 42.48
CA CYS A 345 1.63 -19.39 43.34
C CYS A 345 1.51 -18.10 42.50
N ASN A 346 0.78 -17.12 43.05
CA ASN A 346 0.76 -15.76 42.51
C ASN A 346 2.19 -15.24 42.28
N TRP A 347 2.40 -14.57 41.14
CA TRP A 347 3.70 -14.05 40.74
C TRP A 347 4.33 -13.05 41.76
N LYS A 348 3.53 -12.48 42.67
CA LYS A 348 4.04 -11.63 43.76
C LYS A 348 4.67 -12.40 44.93
N LYS A 349 4.21 -13.64 45.21
CA LYS A 349 4.68 -14.44 46.36
C LYS A 349 6.11 -14.98 46.18
N ASN A 350 6.60 -15.05 44.94
CA ASN A 350 7.93 -15.55 44.53
C ASN A 350 8.42 -16.81 45.24
N ARG A 351 7.49 -17.73 45.55
CA ARG A 351 7.80 -18.93 46.32
C ARG A 351 8.66 -19.88 45.49
N LYS A 352 9.88 -20.11 45.96
CA LYS A 352 10.80 -21.09 45.39
C LYS A 352 10.53 -22.48 45.95
N THR A 353 10.75 -23.50 45.14
CA THR A 353 10.55 -24.91 45.48
C THR A 353 11.49 -25.76 44.64
N SER A 354 11.99 -26.83 45.21
CA SER A 354 12.71 -27.90 44.50
C SER A 354 11.79 -29.01 44.03
N ASN A 355 10.54 -29.05 44.53
CA ASN A 355 9.60 -30.11 44.21
C ASN A 355 9.03 -29.92 42.81
N LEU A 356 9.00 -31.00 42.05
CA LEU A 356 8.43 -31.07 40.70
C LEU A 356 7.18 -31.96 40.73
N CYS A 357 6.18 -31.61 39.94
CA CYS A 357 5.05 -32.50 39.68
C CYS A 357 5.55 -33.73 38.91
N ASN A 358 5.18 -34.93 39.36
CA ASN A 358 5.61 -36.17 38.72
C ASN A 358 5.17 -36.29 37.25
N GLU A 359 3.99 -35.80 36.91
CA GLU A 359 3.45 -35.88 35.53
C GLU A 359 3.94 -34.76 34.61
N CYS A 360 3.75 -33.50 35.02
CA CYS A 360 4.02 -32.35 34.14
C CYS A 360 5.37 -31.66 34.41
N GLN A 361 6.18 -32.19 35.35
CA GLN A 361 7.53 -31.71 35.68
C GLN A 361 7.60 -30.21 35.97
N SER A 362 6.50 -29.63 36.46
CA SER A 362 6.39 -28.23 36.85
C SER A 362 6.75 -28.06 38.32
N TYR A 363 7.46 -26.99 38.67
CA TYR A 363 7.78 -26.67 40.07
C TYR A 363 6.50 -26.38 40.88
N ILE A 364 6.30 -27.09 41.99
CA ILE A 364 5.13 -26.99 42.87
C ILE A 364 5.57 -26.74 44.32
N CYS A 365 4.96 -25.77 45.02
CA CYS A 365 5.24 -25.57 46.44
C CYS A 365 4.39 -26.52 47.27
N LYS A 366 4.74 -26.67 48.55
CA LYS A 366 4.02 -27.54 49.49
C LYS A 366 2.52 -27.26 49.60
N GLU A 367 2.07 -26.01 49.44
CA GLU A 367 0.63 -25.66 49.44
C GLU A 367 -0.11 -26.08 48.16
N HIS A 368 0.60 -26.26 47.05
CA HIS A 368 0.03 -26.66 45.76
C HIS A 368 0.46 -28.08 45.36
N THR A 369 0.89 -28.88 46.34
CA THR A 369 1.27 -30.28 46.17
C THR A 369 0.24 -31.16 46.86
N ALA A 370 -0.33 -32.12 46.13
CA ALA A 370 -1.05 -33.26 46.68
C ALA A 370 -0.37 -34.54 46.16
N PRO A 371 -0.16 -35.56 46.98
CA PRO A 371 1.13 -36.26 47.17
C PRO A 371 2.02 -36.39 45.90
N SER A 372 2.80 -35.33 45.59
CA SER A 372 3.76 -35.24 44.45
C SER A 372 3.17 -34.92 43.05
N ILE A 373 1.87 -34.65 42.97
CA ILE A 373 1.15 -34.27 41.76
C ILE A 373 0.59 -32.84 41.95
N CYS A 374 0.53 -32.06 40.86
CA CYS A 374 -0.04 -30.72 40.89
C CYS A 374 -1.57 -30.76 40.81
N GLN A 375 -2.24 -29.69 41.25
CA GLN A 375 -3.71 -29.61 41.26
C GLN A 375 -4.35 -29.88 39.89
N ASN A 376 -3.75 -29.40 38.79
CA ASN A 376 -4.27 -29.65 37.44
C ASN A 376 -4.14 -31.11 37.00
N CYS A 377 -3.06 -31.79 37.39
CA CYS A 377 -2.84 -33.20 37.08
C CYS A 377 -3.74 -34.09 37.94
N SER A 378 -3.86 -33.76 39.24
CA SER A 378 -4.73 -34.45 40.18
C SER A 378 -6.22 -34.39 39.77
N GLN A 379 -6.66 -33.29 39.15
CA GLN A 379 -8.02 -33.15 38.64
C GLN A 379 -8.27 -34.00 37.39
N ARG A 380 -7.27 -34.17 36.52
CA ARG A 380 -7.38 -35.04 35.33
C ARG A 380 -7.53 -36.50 35.71
N THR A 381 -6.74 -36.98 36.67
CA THR A 381 -6.87 -38.35 37.20
C THR A 381 -8.25 -38.61 37.81
N MET A 382 -8.93 -37.60 38.38
CA MET A 382 -10.28 -37.78 38.92
C MET A 382 -11.39 -37.76 37.86
N GLU A 383 -11.17 -37.13 36.70
CA GLU A 383 -12.12 -37.19 35.57
C GLU A 383 -12.03 -38.52 34.82
N ASP A 384 -10.83 -39.11 34.73
CA ASP A 384 -10.64 -40.42 34.08
C ASP A 384 -11.21 -41.60 34.91
N ASP A 385 -11.24 -41.49 36.24
CA ASP A 385 -11.83 -42.51 37.13
C ASP A 385 -13.38 -42.50 37.13
N PHE A 386 -14.04 -41.46 36.58
CA PHE A 386 -15.51 -41.36 36.52
C PHE A 386 -16.12 -42.02 35.27
N PHE A 387 -15.29 -42.55 34.36
CA PHE A 387 -15.72 -43.24 33.13
C PHE A 387 -15.50 -44.76 33.15
N LEU A 388 -15.20 -45.33 34.32
CA LEU A 388 -14.97 -46.78 34.50
C LEU A 388 -15.90 -47.45 35.54
N GLU A 389 -17.10 -46.91 35.76
CA GLU A 389 -18.23 -47.66 36.36
C GLU A 389 -19.41 -47.76 35.40
#